data_AF-Q58WU3-F1
#
_entry.id   AF-Q58WU3-F1
#
_cell.length_a   1.000
_cell.length_b   1.000
_cell.length_c   1.000
_cell.angle_alpha   90.00
_cell.angle_beta   90.00
_cell.angle_gamma   90.00
#
_symmetry.space_group_name_H-M   'P 1'
#
loop_
_entity.id
_entity.type
_entity.pdbx_description
1 polymer ?
#
loop_
_entity_poly.entity_id
_entity_poly.type
_entity_poly.pdbx_seq_one_letter_code
_entity_poly.pdbx_strand_id
1 'polypeptide(L)'
;MGGFFGTVAKATSCVADLFYGTDYNSHLGTKRGGLATYDAETAQFTRSIHNLESTYFRTKFEDELDQFKGNSGIGIISDTDPQPLVLNSHLGRFAIVTVAKIVNLQELETELLAQNMHFAELSSGKTNQTELIALLIIQGKTFVEGIENVYKHIKGSCSMLLLTEDGIIAARDRWGRTPIVIGKKDGAYAATSESSSFPNLGYEIDRYLGPGEIVRMRADGVEQMRKPDEGMQICSFLWVYYGFPTSCYEGKNVEEVRFASGFKMAQTDKSEVDCACGIPDSGVGMALGYAEGKGVPYHRAISKYTPTWPRSFTPSKQELRSLVAKMKLIPNRAMLEGKRLLFCDDSIVRGTQLHDNVKVLYEYGAKEVHIRIACPPLIYSCPFVGFTASKSDMELITRRVIKELEGDENKNLDKYATTGSPEYEKMVDVIRERFGLSSLKFNTLETLVEAIGLPKCKICTHCFDGSSHF
;
A
#
# COMPACT_ATOMS: atom_id res chain seq x y z
N MET A 1 -3.91 -0.59 2.39
CA MET A 1 -3.66 -1.89 1.71
C MET A 1 -3.48 -2.94 2.82
N GLY A 2 -3.54 -4.24 2.57
CA GLY A 2 -3.03 -5.21 3.54
C GLY A 2 -1.52 -5.42 3.38
N GLY A 3 -0.90 -6.15 4.30
CA GLY A 3 0.45 -6.68 4.15
C GLY A 3 0.61 -7.97 4.94
N PHE A 4 1.25 -8.98 4.36
CA PHE A 4 1.48 -10.27 5.04
C PHE A 4 2.95 -10.57 5.25
N PHE A 5 3.19 -11.50 6.17
CA PHE A 5 4.46 -12.16 6.38
C PHE A 5 4.20 -13.64 6.61
N GLY A 6 4.97 -14.52 5.98
CA GLY A 6 4.96 -15.95 6.24
C GLY A 6 6.39 -16.46 6.33
N THR A 7 6.63 -17.46 7.16
CA THR A 7 7.96 -18.05 7.33
C THR A 7 7.87 -19.56 7.52
N VAL A 8 8.88 -20.26 7.00
CA VAL A 8 9.10 -21.69 7.22
C VAL A 8 10.55 -21.88 7.67
N ALA A 9 10.72 -22.45 8.86
CA ALA A 9 12.00 -22.74 9.49
C ALA A 9 12.20 -24.25 9.64
N LYS A 10 13.46 -24.71 9.67
CA LYS A 10 13.77 -26.14 9.71
C LYS A 10 13.55 -26.75 11.08
N ALA A 11 14.22 -26.18 12.09
CA ALA A 11 14.34 -26.75 13.43
C ALA A 11 14.02 -25.76 14.57
N THR A 12 13.79 -24.49 14.25
CA THR A 12 13.45 -23.46 15.23
C THR A 12 11.98 -23.09 15.13
N SER A 13 11.41 -22.63 16.25
CA SER A 13 10.08 -22.03 16.25
C SER A 13 10.02 -20.85 15.28
N CYS A 14 8.98 -20.82 14.44
CA CYS A 14 8.74 -19.71 13.52
C CYS A 14 8.10 -18.48 14.19
N VAL A 15 7.64 -18.61 15.44
CA VAL A 15 6.70 -17.68 16.08
C VAL A 15 7.29 -16.27 16.20
N ALA A 16 8.54 -16.14 16.62
CA ALA A 16 9.17 -14.81 16.79
C ALA A 16 9.32 -14.09 15.44
N ASP A 17 9.85 -14.78 14.43
CA ASP A 17 9.97 -14.25 13.06
C ASP A 17 8.61 -13.87 12.49
N LEU A 18 7.60 -14.72 12.69
CA LEU A 18 6.25 -14.49 12.21
C LEU A 18 5.61 -13.26 12.88
N PHE A 19 5.71 -13.18 14.21
CA PHE A 19 5.14 -12.09 15.00
C PHE A 19 5.77 -10.76 14.62
N TYR A 20 7.09 -10.65 14.68
CA TYR A 20 7.77 -9.41 14.33
C TYR A 20 7.64 -9.11 12.84
N GLY A 21 7.84 -10.08 11.95
CA GLY A 21 7.72 -9.90 10.50
C GLY A 21 6.34 -9.38 10.09
N THR A 22 5.28 -9.85 10.74
CA THR A 22 3.91 -9.33 10.54
C THR A 22 3.79 -7.89 11.07
N ASP A 23 4.34 -7.58 12.24
CA ASP A 23 4.28 -6.25 12.84
C ASP A 23 4.94 -5.15 11.97
N TYR A 24 6.02 -5.45 11.24
CA TYR A 24 6.62 -4.49 10.30
C TYR A 24 5.66 -4.05 9.18
N ASN A 25 4.65 -4.86 8.87
CA ASN A 25 3.61 -4.54 7.91
C ASN A 25 2.48 -3.66 8.51
N SER A 26 2.56 -3.28 9.79
CA SER A 26 1.53 -2.47 10.50
C SER A 26 1.27 -1.10 9.87
N HIS A 27 2.17 -0.60 9.02
CA HIS A 27 1.99 0.66 8.32
C HIS A 27 1.08 0.53 7.08
N LEU A 28 0.89 -0.69 6.55
CA LEU A 28 0.11 -0.95 5.36
C LEU A 28 -1.38 -0.93 5.63
N GLY A 29 -1.81 -1.39 6.81
CA GLY A 29 -3.21 -1.38 7.22
C GLY A 29 -3.45 -1.17 8.71
N THR A 30 -4.70 -0.87 9.08
CA THR A 30 -5.04 -0.35 10.42
C THR A 30 -6.21 -1.03 11.12
N LYS A 31 -6.88 -2.01 10.52
CA LYS A 31 -8.14 -2.54 11.07
C LYS A 31 -8.00 -3.86 11.79
N ARG A 32 -7.29 -4.81 11.19
CA ARG A 32 -7.21 -6.19 11.67
C ARG A 32 -5.76 -6.68 11.63
N GLY A 33 -5.41 -7.51 12.59
CA GLY A 33 -4.17 -8.28 12.61
C GLY A 33 -4.51 -9.74 12.85
N GLY A 34 -3.73 -10.66 12.31
CA GLY A 34 -3.93 -12.07 12.56
C GLY A 34 -2.68 -12.89 12.32
N LEU A 35 -2.58 -14.00 13.03
CA LEU A 35 -1.51 -14.98 12.94
C LEU A 35 -2.11 -16.38 12.83
N ALA A 36 -1.47 -17.25 12.06
CA ALA A 36 -1.71 -18.68 12.04
C ALA A 36 -0.40 -19.46 11.95
N THR A 37 -0.24 -20.50 12.76
CA THR A 37 0.89 -21.43 12.69
C THR A 37 0.40 -22.86 12.49
N TYR A 38 1.29 -23.70 11.96
CA TYR A 38 1.06 -25.14 11.83
C TYR A 38 2.12 -25.90 12.64
N ASP A 39 1.64 -26.76 13.52
CA ASP A 39 2.46 -27.66 14.33
C ASP A 39 2.36 -29.09 13.76
N ALA A 40 3.48 -29.55 13.19
CA ALA A 40 3.58 -30.89 12.59
C ALA A 40 3.56 -32.03 13.64
N GLU A 41 3.93 -31.76 14.89
CA GLU A 41 3.92 -32.79 15.95
C GLU A 41 2.49 -33.13 16.38
N THR A 42 1.64 -32.11 16.47
CA THR A 42 0.22 -32.26 16.85
C THR A 42 -0.72 -32.30 15.65
N ALA A 43 -0.22 -32.02 14.44
CA ALA A 43 -0.99 -31.85 13.21
C ALA A 43 -2.14 -30.83 13.34
N GLN A 44 -1.88 -29.72 14.04
CA GLN A 44 -2.87 -28.68 14.35
C GLN A 44 -2.48 -27.31 13.79
N PHE A 45 -3.51 -26.56 13.38
CA PHE A 45 -3.40 -25.14 13.07
C PHE A 45 -3.87 -24.33 14.27
N THR A 46 -3.05 -23.39 14.72
CA THR A 46 -3.43 -22.39 15.73
C THR A 46 -3.63 -21.06 15.04
N ARG A 47 -4.74 -20.36 15.29
CA ARG A 47 -5.06 -19.04 14.70
C ARG A 47 -5.55 -18.05 15.76
N SER A 48 -5.17 -16.79 15.65
CA SER A 48 -5.77 -15.67 16.39
C SER A 48 -5.93 -14.44 15.49
N ILE A 49 -7.00 -13.66 15.69
CA ILE A 49 -7.33 -12.46 14.91
C ILE A 49 -7.83 -11.37 15.85
N HIS A 50 -7.23 -10.19 15.77
CA HIS A 50 -7.53 -9.05 16.64
C HIS A 50 -7.95 -7.80 15.86
N ASN A 51 -8.73 -6.93 16.50
CA ASN A 51 -8.99 -5.57 16.03
C ASN A 51 -7.81 -4.64 16.40
N LEU A 52 -7.32 -3.86 15.44
CA LEU A 52 -6.19 -2.93 15.58
C LEU A 52 -6.58 -1.45 15.47
N GLU A 53 -7.87 -1.12 15.37
CA GLU A 53 -8.35 0.25 15.16
C GLU A 53 -8.03 1.18 16.35
N SER A 54 -7.84 0.62 17.54
CA SER A 54 -7.54 1.36 18.76
C SER A 54 -6.27 0.90 19.49
N THR A 55 -5.52 -0.05 18.95
CA THR A 55 -4.34 -0.63 19.62
C THR A 55 -3.33 -1.14 18.60
N TYR A 56 -2.04 -1.11 18.94
CA TYR A 56 -0.98 -1.66 18.11
C TYR A 56 -1.03 -3.19 18.06
N PHE A 57 -0.53 -3.76 16.96
CA PHE A 57 -0.46 -5.20 16.73
C PHE A 57 0.24 -5.92 17.89
N ARG A 58 1.45 -5.50 18.25
CA ARG A 58 2.23 -6.16 19.32
C ARG A 58 1.46 -6.34 20.62
N THR A 59 0.86 -5.27 21.14
CA THR A 59 0.08 -5.29 22.39
C THR A 59 -1.11 -6.25 22.36
N LYS A 60 -1.64 -6.58 21.17
CA LYS A 60 -2.76 -7.52 21.03
C LYS A 60 -2.34 -8.99 21.01
N PHE A 61 -1.12 -9.30 20.63
CA PHE A 61 -0.67 -10.68 20.42
C PHE A 61 0.38 -11.15 21.43
N GLU A 62 1.08 -10.24 22.12
CA GLU A 62 2.19 -10.56 23.03
C GLU A 62 1.81 -11.58 24.12
N ASP A 63 0.64 -11.42 24.74
CA ASP A 63 0.13 -12.32 25.79
C ASP A 63 -0.35 -13.69 25.25
N GLU A 64 -0.50 -13.83 23.93
CA GLU A 64 -0.99 -15.06 23.27
C GLU A 64 0.14 -15.81 22.54
N LEU A 65 1.38 -15.29 22.52
CA LEU A 65 2.47 -15.87 21.73
C LEU A 65 2.78 -17.32 22.10
N ASP A 66 2.67 -17.68 23.38
CA ASP A 66 2.92 -19.04 23.88
C ASP A 66 1.91 -20.08 23.35
N GLN A 67 0.77 -19.63 22.81
CA GLN A 67 -0.23 -20.50 22.19
C GLN A 67 0.19 -20.96 20.80
N PHE A 68 1.02 -20.17 20.11
CA PHE A 68 1.50 -20.49 18.78
C PHE A 68 2.68 -21.45 18.86
N LYS A 69 2.63 -22.51 18.06
CA LYS A 69 3.66 -23.53 17.96
C LYS A 69 3.91 -23.91 16.51
N GLY A 70 5.05 -24.56 16.28
CA GLY A 70 5.43 -25.08 14.99
C GLY A 70 6.51 -24.26 14.27
N ASN A 71 6.90 -24.79 13.12
CA ASN A 71 8.02 -24.30 12.33
C ASN A 71 7.58 -23.54 11.07
N SER A 72 6.27 -23.42 10.83
CA SER A 72 5.72 -22.63 9.74
C SER A 72 4.50 -21.84 10.18
N GLY A 73 4.34 -20.65 9.59
CA GLY A 73 3.20 -19.81 9.88
C GLY A 73 3.05 -18.63 8.94
N ILE A 74 1.84 -18.08 8.90
CA ILE A 74 1.44 -16.91 8.10
C ILE A 74 0.73 -15.90 8.99
N GLY A 75 0.95 -14.63 8.69
CA GLY A 75 0.42 -13.51 9.44
C GLY A 75 0.08 -12.36 8.52
N ILE A 76 -0.86 -11.52 8.95
CA ILE A 76 -1.38 -10.44 8.12
C ILE A 76 -1.79 -9.23 8.95
N ILE A 77 -1.48 -8.06 8.41
CA ILE A 77 -2.11 -6.78 8.72
C ILE A 77 -3.13 -6.51 7.62
N SER A 78 -4.39 -6.30 7.99
CA SER A 78 -5.50 -6.14 7.06
C SER A 78 -6.26 -4.83 7.31
N ASP A 79 -6.62 -4.18 6.20
CA ASP A 79 -7.45 -2.97 6.17
C ASP A 79 -8.95 -3.25 6.01
N THR A 80 -9.31 -4.52 5.84
CA THR A 80 -10.68 -4.94 5.55
C THR A 80 -11.10 -6.06 6.50
N ASP A 81 -10.87 -7.30 6.08
CA ASP A 81 -11.51 -8.48 6.61
C ASP A 81 -10.64 -9.18 7.65
N PRO A 82 -11.24 -9.88 8.62
CA PRO A 82 -10.52 -10.74 9.54
C PRO A 82 -9.90 -11.92 8.79
N GLN A 83 -8.60 -12.13 9.00
CA GLN A 83 -7.76 -13.18 8.42
C GLN A 83 -6.60 -13.47 9.40
N PRO A 84 -5.95 -14.65 9.39
CA PRO A 84 -6.08 -15.77 8.45
C PRO A 84 -7.38 -16.58 8.57
N LEU A 85 -7.84 -17.16 7.46
CA LEU A 85 -8.93 -18.15 7.47
C LEU A 85 -8.36 -19.57 7.43
N VAL A 86 -8.95 -20.52 8.16
CA VAL A 86 -8.52 -21.94 8.17
C VAL A 86 -9.65 -22.75 7.54
N LEU A 87 -9.34 -23.52 6.51
CA LEU A 87 -10.31 -24.31 5.76
C LEU A 87 -9.90 -25.78 5.73
N ASN A 88 -10.90 -26.64 5.59
CA ASN A 88 -10.73 -28.06 5.31
C ASN A 88 -11.48 -28.38 4.02
N SER A 89 -10.77 -28.84 2.99
CA SER A 89 -11.36 -29.20 1.70
C SER A 89 -10.72 -30.46 1.12
N HIS A 90 -11.08 -30.84 -0.11
CA HIS A 90 -10.43 -31.96 -0.79
C HIS A 90 -8.96 -31.70 -1.14
N LEU A 91 -8.50 -30.44 -1.08
CA LEU A 91 -7.09 -30.08 -1.20
C LEU A 91 -6.31 -30.27 0.11
N GLY A 92 -7.00 -30.67 1.19
CA GLY A 92 -6.47 -30.80 2.54
C GLY A 92 -6.84 -29.61 3.44
N ARG A 93 -6.22 -29.57 4.62
CA ARG A 93 -6.34 -28.45 5.56
C ARG A 93 -5.30 -27.39 5.25
N PHE A 94 -5.73 -26.14 5.18
CA PHE A 94 -4.82 -25.01 4.98
C PHE A 94 -5.35 -23.74 5.62
N ALA A 95 -4.44 -22.85 6.01
CA ALA A 95 -4.76 -21.47 6.36
C ALA A 95 -4.44 -20.54 5.18
N ILE A 96 -5.18 -19.45 5.01
CA ILE A 96 -5.00 -18.49 3.92
C ILE A 96 -5.01 -17.05 4.42
N VAL A 97 -4.11 -16.24 3.86
CA VAL A 97 -4.12 -14.78 3.92
C VAL A 97 -4.03 -14.18 2.52
N THR A 98 -4.70 -13.06 2.31
CA THR A 98 -4.78 -12.38 1.02
C THR A 98 -4.61 -10.88 1.17
N VAL A 99 -3.86 -10.28 0.25
CA VAL A 99 -3.87 -8.85 -0.03
C VAL A 99 -4.55 -8.69 -1.38
N ALA A 100 -5.84 -8.33 -1.34
CA ALA A 100 -6.70 -8.31 -2.50
C ALA A 100 -7.57 -7.05 -2.60
N LYS A 101 -8.00 -6.77 -3.82
CA LYS A 101 -9.12 -5.89 -4.15
C LYS A 101 -9.90 -6.52 -5.29
N ILE A 102 -11.16 -6.82 -5.04
CA ILE A 102 -12.03 -7.51 -5.99
C ILE A 102 -13.16 -6.54 -6.38
N VAL A 103 -13.15 -6.05 -7.63
CA VAL A 103 -14.18 -5.10 -8.10
C VAL A 103 -15.48 -5.82 -8.48
N ASN A 104 -15.38 -7.07 -8.92
CA ASN A 104 -16.53 -7.92 -9.26
C ASN A 104 -16.95 -8.86 -8.12
N LEU A 105 -16.83 -8.40 -6.87
CA LEU A 105 -17.12 -9.23 -5.69
C LEU A 105 -18.56 -9.77 -5.69
N GLN A 106 -19.55 -8.92 -5.96
CA GLN A 106 -20.97 -9.31 -6.02
C GLN A 106 -21.27 -10.30 -7.15
N GLU A 107 -20.61 -10.17 -8.30
CA GLU A 107 -20.73 -11.08 -9.45
C GLU A 107 -20.29 -12.49 -9.02
N LEU A 108 -19.08 -12.59 -8.48
CA LEU A 108 -18.49 -13.86 -8.04
C LEU A 108 -19.25 -14.47 -6.86
N GLU A 109 -19.72 -13.66 -5.91
CA GLU A 109 -20.56 -14.14 -4.80
C GLU A 109 -21.82 -14.82 -5.33
N THR A 110 -22.51 -14.18 -6.29
CA THR A 110 -23.74 -14.73 -6.89
C THR A 110 -23.46 -16.04 -7.62
N GLU A 111 -22.35 -16.12 -8.37
CA GLU A 111 -21.93 -17.34 -9.07
C GLU A 111 -21.63 -18.50 -8.10
N LEU A 112 -20.92 -18.23 -7.01
CA LEU A 112 -20.57 -19.24 -6.01
C LEU A 112 -21.81 -19.75 -5.26
N LEU A 113 -22.73 -18.85 -4.88
CA LEU A 113 -24.01 -19.23 -4.27
C LEU A 113 -24.87 -20.09 -5.21
N ALA A 114 -24.89 -19.77 -6.51
CA ALA A 114 -25.59 -20.56 -7.52
C ALA A 114 -25.01 -21.98 -7.70
N GLN A 115 -23.74 -22.17 -7.33
CA GLN A 115 -23.06 -23.47 -7.29
C GLN A 115 -23.25 -24.21 -5.94
N ASN A 116 -24.14 -23.73 -5.07
CA ASN A 116 -24.40 -24.25 -3.73
C ASN A 116 -23.22 -24.16 -2.75
N MET A 117 -22.26 -23.26 -3.00
CA MET A 117 -21.30 -22.87 -1.97
C MET A 117 -21.95 -21.89 -0.99
N HIS A 118 -21.43 -21.82 0.23
CA HIS A 118 -21.90 -20.90 1.26
C HIS A 118 -20.75 -20.08 1.81
N PHE A 119 -21.07 -18.90 2.34
CA PHE A 119 -20.14 -18.01 3.03
C PHE A 119 -20.43 -18.04 4.53
N ALA A 120 -19.43 -18.38 5.34
CA ALA A 120 -19.51 -18.49 6.78
C ALA A 120 -18.95 -17.24 7.50
N GLU A 121 -17.98 -16.55 6.91
CA GLU A 121 -17.26 -15.42 7.55
C GLU A 121 -17.95 -14.08 7.28
N LEU A 122 -19.21 -13.94 7.72
CA LEU A 122 -20.06 -12.76 7.52
C LEU A 122 -20.01 -11.74 8.67
N SER A 123 -18.95 -11.74 9.49
CA SER A 123 -18.83 -10.90 10.69
C SER A 123 -18.92 -9.38 10.44
N SER A 124 -18.76 -8.94 9.18
CA SER A 124 -18.90 -7.54 8.73
C SER A 124 -20.24 -7.22 8.05
N GLY A 125 -21.15 -8.20 7.96
CA GLY A 125 -22.40 -8.10 7.19
C GLY A 125 -22.20 -8.05 5.67
N LYS A 126 -20.99 -8.38 5.20
CA LYS A 126 -20.60 -8.43 3.79
C LYS A 126 -19.74 -9.66 3.55
N THR A 127 -19.67 -10.07 2.29
CA THR A 127 -18.82 -11.17 1.82
C THR A 127 -17.35 -10.90 2.12
N ASN A 128 -16.74 -11.79 2.91
CA ASN A 128 -15.30 -11.76 3.17
C ASN A 128 -14.55 -12.12 1.88
N GLN A 129 -13.69 -11.21 1.41
CA GLN A 129 -12.98 -11.40 0.14
C GLN A 129 -12.05 -12.61 0.18
N THR A 130 -11.48 -12.92 1.34
CA THR A 130 -10.56 -14.05 1.54
C THR A 130 -11.29 -15.38 1.48
N GLU A 131 -12.50 -15.42 2.06
CA GLU A 131 -13.35 -16.62 1.96
C GLU A 131 -13.75 -16.86 0.50
N LEU A 132 -14.15 -15.81 -0.22
CA LEU A 132 -14.44 -15.92 -1.65
C LEU A 132 -13.25 -16.44 -2.46
N ILE A 133 -12.05 -15.93 -2.19
CA ILE A 133 -10.81 -16.40 -2.83
C ILE A 133 -10.57 -17.88 -2.50
N ALA A 134 -10.75 -18.28 -1.24
CA ALA A 134 -10.61 -19.67 -0.83
C ALA A 134 -11.61 -20.59 -1.55
N LEU A 135 -12.87 -20.15 -1.71
CA LEU A 135 -13.91 -20.88 -2.46
C LEU A 135 -13.57 -21.05 -3.95
N LEU A 136 -12.92 -20.06 -4.57
CA LEU A 136 -12.39 -20.21 -5.94
C LEU A 136 -11.24 -21.22 -6.02
N ILE A 137 -10.37 -21.23 -5.02
CA ILE A 137 -9.21 -22.14 -4.96
C ILE A 137 -9.68 -23.59 -4.81
N ILE A 138 -10.64 -23.86 -3.93
CA ILE A 138 -11.16 -25.22 -3.72
C ILE A 138 -12.07 -25.72 -4.85
N GLN A 139 -12.18 -25.01 -5.98
CA GLN A 139 -12.77 -25.59 -7.20
C GLN A 139 -11.74 -26.32 -8.06
N GLY A 140 -10.43 -26.07 -7.85
CA GLY A 140 -9.35 -26.75 -8.58
C GLY A 140 -9.07 -28.14 -8.04
N LYS A 141 -8.50 -29.03 -8.85
CA LYS A 141 -8.05 -30.36 -8.38
C LYS A 141 -6.72 -30.28 -7.63
N THR A 142 -5.94 -29.24 -7.90
CA THR A 142 -4.69 -28.91 -7.21
C THR A 142 -4.71 -27.45 -6.77
N PHE A 143 -3.83 -27.05 -5.84
CA PHE A 143 -3.69 -25.64 -5.47
C PHE A 143 -3.36 -24.75 -6.68
N VAL A 144 -2.54 -25.22 -7.63
CA VAL A 144 -2.20 -24.45 -8.84
C VAL A 144 -3.45 -24.21 -9.68
N GLU A 145 -4.23 -25.26 -9.98
CA GLU A 145 -5.49 -25.11 -10.72
C GLU A 145 -6.50 -24.20 -9.99
N GLY A 146 -6.55 -24.30 -8.67
CA GLY A 146 -7.40 -23.44 -7.84
C GLY A 146 -7.00 -21.96 -7.89
N ILE A 147 -5.70 -21.69 -7.81
CA ILE A 147 -5.16 -20.33 -7.90
C ILE A 147 -5.34 -19.78 -9.33
N GLU A 148 -5.24 -20.62 -10.37
CA GLU A 148 -5.59 -20.22 -11.75
C GLU A 148 -7.06 -19.78 -11.88
N ASN A 149 -7.99 -20.36 -11.10
CA ASN A 149 -9.36 -19.85 -11.04
C ASN A 149 -9.42 -18.43 -10.48
N VAL A 150 -8.62 -18.11 -9.46
CA VAL A 150 -8.51 -16.75 -8.92
C VAL A 150 -8.04 -15.79 -10.02
N TYR A 151 -6.94 -16.13 -10.71
CA TYR A 151 -6.37 -15.31 -11.79
C TYR A 151 -7.31 -15.10 -12.98
N LYS A 152 -8.20 -16.07 -13.24
CA LYS A 152 -9.16 -16.01 -14.33
C LYS A 152 -10.39 -15.16 -14.02
N HIS A 153 -10.93 -15.27 -12.80
CA HIS A 153 -12.24 -14.72 -12.48
C HIS A 153 -12.20 -13.41 -11.69
N ILE A 154 -11.13 -13.12 -10.95
CA ILE A 154 -11.02 -11.87 -10.19
C ILE A 154 -10.68 -10.72 -11.13
N LYS A 155 -11.58 -9.72 -11.20
CA LYS A 155 -11.26 -8.38 -11.71
C LYS A 155 -10.72 -7.57 -10.54
N GLY A 156 -9.44 -7.23 -10.58
CA GLY A 156 -8.78 -6.43 -9.55
C GLY A 156 -7.34 -6.87 -9.32
N SER A 157 -6.97 -7.11 -8.07
CA SER A 157 -5.69 -7.77 -7.76
C SER A 157 -5.80 -8.70 -6.57
N CYS A 158 -4.97 -9.74 -6.53
CA CYS A 158 -4.94 -10.68 -5.42
C CYS A 158 -3.57 -11.38 -5.29
N SER A 159 -2.81 -11.02 -4.26
CA SER A 159 -1.64 -11.78 -3.81
C SER A 159 -1.99 -12.54 -2.53
N MET A 160 -1.45 -13.75 -2.36
CA MET A 160 -1.84 -14.63 -1.24
C MET A 160 -0.70 -15.52 -0.74
N LEU A 161 -0.83 -15.93 0.53
CA LEU A 161 -0.08 -17.03 1.12
C LEU A 161 -1.06 -18.09 1.63
N LEU A 162 -0.76 -19.35 1.35
CA LEU A 162 -1.47 -20.51 1.90
C LEU A 162 -0.49 -21.30 2.78
N LEU A 163 -0.81 -21.44 4.06
CA LEU A 163 -0.10 -22.31 4.98
C LEU A 163 -0.72 -23.71 4.91
N THR A 164 0.09 -24.68 4.49
CA THR A 164 -0.29 -26.09 4.38
C THR A 164 0.53 -26.91 5.37
N GLU A 165 0.18 -28.18 5.57
CA GLU A 165 0.97 -29.12 6.38
C GLU A 165 2.39 -29.35 5.82
N ASP A 166 2.58 -28.99 4.55
CA ASP A 166 3.78 -29.23 3.75
C ASP A 166 4.67 -27.96 3.63
N GLY A 167 4.21 -26.81 4.12
CA GLY A 167 4.89 -25.52 4.00
C GLY A 167 3.97 -24.42 3.47
N ILE A 168 4.54 -23.35 2.93
CA ILE A 168 3.78 -22.18 2.47
C ILE A 168 3.74 -22.13 0.95
N ILE A 169 2.55 -22.03 0.36
CA ILE A 169 2.38 -21.69 -1.05
C ILE A 169 2.21 -20.17 -1.14
N ALA A 170 3.12 -19.50 -1.85
CA ALA A 170 3.03 -18.07 -2.13
C ALA A 170 2.65 -17.87 -3.59
N ALA A 171 1.59 -17.10 -3.82
CA ALA A 171 1.07 -16.83 -5.17
C ALA A 171 0.89 -15.32 -5.35
N ARG A 172 1.66 -14.74 -6.27
CA ARG A 172 1.60 -13.30 -6.56
C ARG A 172 0.42 -13.02 -7.47
N ASP A 173 -0.16 -11.84 -7.33
CA ASP A 173 -1.15 -11.30 -8.26
C ASP A 173 -0.75 -11.50 -9.74
N ARG A 174 -1.75 -11.78 -10.60
CA ARG A 174 -1.55 -12.12 -12.01
C ARG A 174 -0.72 -11.09 -12.79
N TRP A 175 -0.92 -9.80 -12.52
CA TRP A 175 -0.15 -8.71 -13.14
C TRP A 175 0.97 -8.18 -12.24
N GLY A 176 1.19 -8.80 -11.07
CA GLY A 176 2.17 -8.36 -10.09
C GLY A 176 1.86 -6.99 -9.48
N ARG A 177 0.57 -6.59 -9.40
CA ARG A 177 0.12 -5.29 -8.85
C ARG A 177 0.66 -5.04 -7.45
N THR A 178 0.58 -6.08 -6.61
CA THR A 178 1.13 -6.12 -5.26
C THR A 178 2.35 -7.06 -5.22
N PRO A 179 3.36 -6.75 -4.40
CA PRO A 179 4.61 -7.51 -4.34
C PRO A 179 4.50 -8.76 -3.46
N ILE A 180 5.32 -9.77 -3.77
CA ILE A 180 5.74 -10.79 -2.82
C ILE A 180 7.27 -10.92 -2.94
N VAL A 181 7.96 -10.68 -1.83
CA VAL A 181 9.42 -10.78 -1.73
C VAL A 181 9.76 -12.01 -0.90
N ILE A 182 10.65 -12.87 -1.42
CA ILE A 182 11.23 -13.98 -0.66
C ILE A 182 12.52 -13.53 0.00
N GLY A 183 12.60 -13.76 1.30
CA GLY A 183 13.81 -13.62 2.09
C GLY A 183 14.37 -14.99 2.46
N LYS A 184 15.69 -15.07 2.58
CA LYS A 184 16.40 -16.25 3.07
C LYS A 184 17.30 -15.89 4.24
N LYS A 185 17.35 -16.77 5.24
CA LYS A 185 18.41 -16.81 6.25
C LYS A 185 18.83 -18.25 6.50
N ASP A 186 19.81 -18.45 7.36
CA ASP A 186 20.24 -19.81 7.69
C ASP A 186 19.08 -20.63 8.29
N GLY A 187 18.76 -21.76 7.66
CA GLY A 187 17.69 -22.67 8.09
C GLY A 187 16.24 -22.16 7.96
N ALA A 188 15.99 -21.02 7.31
CA ALA A 188 14.63 -20.50 7.13
C ALA A 188 14.43 -19.65 5.87
N TYR A 189 13.20 -19.68 5.36
CA TYR A 189 12.72 -18.79 4.29
C TYR A 189 11.50 -18.01 4.76
N ALA A 190 11.35 -16.79 4.24
CA ALA A 190 10.19 -15.93 4.50
C ALA A 190 9.61 -15.37 3.20
N ALA A 191 8.30 -15.13 3.17
CA ALA A 191 7.58 -14.46 2.11
C ALA A 191 6.85 -13.25 2.70
N THR A 192 7.01 -12.07 2.13
CA THR A 192 6.38 -10.85 2.67
C THR A 192 5.97 -9.85 1.59
N SER A 193 5.02 -8.99 1.93
CA SER A 193 4.64 -7.84 1.09
C SER A 193 5.73 -6.76 1.07
N GLU A 194 6.55 -6.62 2.13
CA GLU A 194 7.61 -5.62 2.21
C GLU A 194 8.89 -6.12 2.87
N SER A 195 10.04 -5.80 2.26
CA SER A 195 11.36 -6.26 2.72
C SER A 195 11.89 -5.52 3.95
N SER A 196 11.18 -4.50 4.48
CA SER A 196 11.66 -3.66 5.60
C SER A 196 11.91 -4.45 6.90
N SER A 197 11.27 -5.61 7.07
CA SER A 197 11.50 -6.50 8.21
C SER A 197 12.80 -7.30 8.12
N PHE A 198 13.29 -7.57 6.90
CA PHE A 198 14.36 -8.53 6.67
C PHE A 198 15.68 -8.19 7.39
N PRO A 199 16.22 -6.95 7.33
CA PRO A 199 17.49 -6.63 7.99
C PRO A 199 17.47 -6.90 9.50
N ASN A 200 16.35 -6.62 10.17
CA ASN A 200 16.23 -6.78 11.62
C ASN A 200 15.89 -8.21 12.04
N LEU A 201 15.39 -9.04 11.12
CA LEU A 201 15.10 -10.46 11.33
C LEU A 201 16.20 -11.39 10.80
N GLY A 202 17.27 -10.81 10.24
CA GLY A 202 18.43 -11.51 9.71
C GLY A 202 18.21 -12.18 8.35
N TYR A 203 17.18 -11.76 7.59
CA TYR A 203 16.94 -12.24 6.24
C TYR A 203 17.65 -11.36 5.21
N GLU A 204 18.12 -11.98 4.13
CA GLU A 204 18.53 -11.29 2.90
C GLU A 204 17.48 -11.53 1.82
N ILE A 205 17.33 -10.60 0.88
CA ILE A 205 16.41 -10.78 -0.25
C ILE A 205 16.96 -11.89 -1.16
N ASP A 206 16.20 -12.97 -1.31
CA ASP A 206 16.50 -14.07 -2.24
C ASP A 206 15.96 -13.76 -3.65
N ARG A 207 14.67 -13.42 -3.75
CA ARG A 207 14.03 -13.05 -5.02
C ARG A 207 12.72 -12.27 -4.83
N TYR A 208 12.29 -11.60 -5.89
CA TYR A 208 10.93 -11.09 -6.05
C TYR A 208 10.14 -12.10 -6.89
N LEU A 209 8.95 -12.52 -6.46
CA LEU A 209 8.12 -13.41 -7.29
C LEU A 209 7.67 -12.66 -8.53
N GLY A 210 7.68 -13.25 -9.71
CA GLY A 210 7.13 -12.63 -10.91
C GLY A 210 5.58 -12.56 -10.91
N PRO A 211 4.99 -11.84 -11.87
CA PRO A 211 3.53 -11.70 -12.00
C PRO A 211 2.87 -13.07 -12.24
N GLY A 212 1.85 -13.40 -11.46
CA GLY A 212 1.16 -14.70 -11.51
C GLY A 212 2.01 -15.89 -11.07
N GLU A 213 3.24 -15.69 -10.58
CA GLU A 213 4.10 -16.80 -10.16
C GLU A 213 3.52 -17.48 -8.91
N ILE A 214 3.61 -18.82 -8.89
CA ILE A 214 3.26 -19.64 -7.72
C ILE A 214 4.49 -20.43 -7.32
N VAL A 215 4.88 -20.29 -6.05
CA VAL A 215 5.98 -21.04 -5.45
C VAL A 215 5.54 -21.74 -4.18
N ARG A 216 6.17 -22.86 -3.87
CA ARG A 216 6.09 -23.54 -2.59
C ARG A 216 7.39 -23.31 -1.83
N MET A 217 7.27 -22.76 -0.64
CA MET A 217 8.35 -22.44 0.26
C MET A 217 8.39 -23.46 1.40
N ARG A 218 9.55 -24.08 1.56
CA ARG A 218 9.92 -24.94 2.67
C ARG A 218 11.18 -24.39 3.35
N ALA A 219 11.57 -24.99 4.47
CA ALA A 219 12.78 -24.58 5.18
C ALA A 219 14.08 -24.83 4.39
N ASP A 220 14.08 -25.77 3.46
CA ASP A 220 15.23 -26.19 2.66
C ASP A 220 15.27 -25.57 1.26
N GLY A 221 14.18 -24.97 0.79
CA GLY A 221 14.16 -24.32 -0.52
C GLY A 221 12.81 -23.78 -0.96
N VAL A 222 12.82 -23.20 -2.16
CA VAL A 222 11.66 -22.64 -2.84
C VAL A 222 11.49 -23.35 -4.18
N GLU A 223 10.40 -24.07 -4.32
CA GLU A 223 10.00 -24.81 -5.53
C GLU A 223 9.05 -23.96 -6.37
N GLN A 224 9.35 -23.75 -7.64
CA GLN A 224 8.43 -23.07 -8.55
C GLN A 224 7.34 -24.04 -9.02
N MET A 225 6.09 -23.76 -8.66
CA MET A 225 4.93 -24.55 -9.06
C MET A 225 4.32 -24.05 -10.38
N ARG A 226 4.38 -22.74 -10.63
CA ARG A 226 3.91 -22.07 -11.86
C ARG A 226 4.85 -20.91 -12.19
N LYS A 227 5.38 -20.91 -13.43
CA LYS A 227 6.25 -19.83 -13.95
C LYS A 227 5.52 -18.48 -13.96
N PRO A 228 6.21 -17.34 -13.87
CA PRO A 228 5.57 -16.03 -14.02
C PRO A 228 5.08 -15.78 -15.45
N ASP A 229 4.08 -14.91 -15.58
CA ASP A 229 3.67 -14.31 -16.85
C ASP A 229 4.72 -13.27 -17.33
N GLU A 230 4.69 -12.91 -18.62
CA GLU A 230 5.63 -11.92 -19.18
C GLU A 230 5.23 -10.47 -18.83
N GLY A 231 3.92 -10.21 -18.78
CA GLY A 231 3.34 -8.91 -18.49
C GLY A 231 3.35 -8.58 -17.01
N MET A 232 3.74 -7.37 -16.65
CA MET A 232 3.73 -6.87 -15.27
C MET A 232 3.19 -5.46 -15.23
N GLN A 233 2.45 -5.08 -14.21
CA GLN A 233 2.05 -3.70 -13.96
C GLN A 233 2.09 -3.40 -12.46
N ILE A 234 3.28 -3.46 -11.84
CA ILE A 234 3.44 -3.22 -10.39
C ILE A 234 2.99 -1.81 -10.00
N CYS A 235 2.32 -1.66 -8.87
CA CYS A 235 1.73 -0.40 -8.44
C CYS A 235 2.79 0.71 -8.23
N SER A 236 2.76 1.78 -9.02
CA SER A 236 3.62 2.97 -8.83
C SER A 236 3.48 3.60 -7.44
N PHE A 237 2.29 3.48 -6.84
CA PHE A 237 1.99 4.00 -5.51
C PHE A 237 2.76 3.30 -4.36
N LEU A 238 3.40 2.17 -4.63
CA LEU A 238 4.35 1.55 -3.70
C LEU A 238 5.53 2.48 -3.42
N TRP A 239 6.07 3.15 -4.44
CA TRP A 239 7.16 4.13 -4.25
C TRP A 239 6.64 5.51 -3.86
N VAL A 240 5.50 5.94 -4.43
CA VAL A 240 4.94 7.28 -4.15
C VAL A 240 4.55 7.43 -2.67
N TYR A 241 3.85 6.45 -2.09
CA TYR A 241 3.22 6.61 -0.78
C TYR A 241 3.31 5.39 0.14
N TYR A 242 2.93 4.20 -0.34
CA TYR A 242 2.72 3.05 0.55
C TYR A 242 4.00 2.57 1.21
N GLY A 243 5.06 2.42 0.42
CA GLY A 243 6.23 1.69 0.83
C GLY A 243 6.96 2.36 1.96
N PHE A 244 7.46 1.52 2.87
CA PHE A 244 8.38 1.95 3.89
C PHE A 244 9.71 2.40 3.24
N PRO A 245 10.37 3.48 3.70
CA PRO A 245 11.57 4.03 3.05
C PRO A 245 12.69 3.02 2.76
N THR A 246 12.88 2.03 3.65
CA THR A 246 13.92 1.00 3.49
C THR A 246 13.47 -0.23 2.70
N SER A 247 12.20 -0.32 2.31
CA SER A 247 11.70 -1.41 1.47
C SER A 247 12.20 -1.26 0.04
N CYS A 248 12.32 -2.40 -0.65
CA CYS A 248 12.62 -2.49 -2.06
C CYS A 248 11.51 -3.26 -2.78
N TYR A 249 11.16 -2.81 -3.97
CA TYR A 249 10.27 -3.53 -4.89
C TYR A 249 10.95 -3.66 -6.23
N GLU A 250 11.04 -4.87 -6.77
CA GLU A 250 11.77 -5.14 -8.03
C GLU A 250 13.22 -4.61 -8.01
N GLY A 251 13.87 -4.66 -6.83
CA GLY A 251 15.23 -4.14 -6.63
C GLY A 251 15.34 -2.62 -6.58
N LYS A 252 14.22 -1.89 -6.55
CA LYS A 252 14.17 -0.42 -6.48
C LYS A 252 13.78 0.04 -5.09
N ASN A 253 14.68 0.75 -4.40
CA ASN A 253 14.45 1.25 -3.05
C ASN A 253 13.44 2.42 -3.04
N VAL A 254 12.58 2.47 -2.02
CA VAL A 254 11.55 3.51 -1.88
C VAL A 254 12.13 4.90 -1.68
N GLU A 255 13.06 5.07 -0.73
CA GLU A 255 13.64 6.37 -0.41
C GLU A 255 14.46 6.93 -1.58
N GLU A 256 15.24 6.07 -2.25
CA GLU A 256 16.02 6.45 -3.44
C GLU A 256 15.12 6.97 -4.57
N VAL A 257 14.00 6.29 -4.85
CA VAL A 257 13.05 6.74 -5.87
C VAL A 257 12.41 8.07 -5.49
N ARG A 258 12.02 8.25 -4.22
CA ARG A 258 11.46 9.52 -3.72
C ARG A 258 12.47 10.66 -3.83
N PHE A 259 13.71 10.42 -3.44
CA PHE A 259 14.81 11.37 -3.57
C PHE A 259 15.05 11.75 -5.03
N ALA A 260 15.22 10.78 -5.93
CA ALA A 260 15.46 11.02 -7.36
C ALA A 260 14.32 11.83 -8.01
N SER A 261 13.07 11.51 -7.65
CA SER A 261 11.86 12.23 -8.07
C SER A 261 11.91 13.71 -7.68
N GLY A 262 12.25 14.01 -6.42
CA GLY A 262 12.39 15.39 -5.94
C GLY A 262 13.56 16.13 -6.58
N PHE A 263 14.72 15.47 -6.70
CA PHE A 263 15.92 16.03 -7.30
C PHE A 263 15.68 16.46 -8.75
N LYS A 264 15.09 15.59 -9.57
CA LYS A 264 14.77 15.88 -10.97
C LYS A 264 13.77 17.03 -11.10
N MET A 265 12.74 17.06 -10.26
CA MET A 265 11.74 18.13 -10.27
C MET A 265 12.38 19.49 -9.97
N ALA A 266 13.28 19.54 -8.97
CA ALA A 266 13.96 20.76 -8.57
C ALA A 266 14.82 21.40 -9.66
N GLN A 267 15.46 20.59 -10.51
CA GLN A 267 16.34 21.08 -11.58
C GLN A 267 15.63 21.95 -12.62
N THR A 268 14.33 21.76 -12.82
CA THR A 268 13.54 22.51 -13.81
C THR A 268 12.61 23.55 -13.18
N ASP A 269 12.50 23.54 -11.85
CA ASP A 269 11.60 24.44 -11.15
C ASP A 269 12.21 25.83 -10.97
N LYS A 270 11.48 26.86 -11.40
CA LYS A 270 11.92 28.26 -11.37
C LYS A 270 11.48 29.04 -10.13
N SER A 271 10.69 28.45 -9.22
CA SER A 271 10.29 29.14 -7.99
C SER A 271 11.50 29.55 -7.14
N GLU A 272 11.45 30.76 -6.58
CA GLU A 272 12.45 31.25 -5.63
C GLU A 272 11.96 31.01 -4.21
N VAL A 273 12.68 30.18 -3.45
CA VAL A 273 12.28 29.76 -2.11
C VAL A 273 13.49 29.77 -1.19
N ASP A 274 13.27 29.97 0.10
CA ASP A 274 14.35 30.08 1.09
C ASP A 274 14.74 28.71 1.65
N CYS A 275 13.85 27.71 1.58
CA CYS A 275 14.11 26.33 1.96
C CYS A 275 13.07 25.37 1.36
N ALA A 276 13.42 24.09 1.31
CA ALA A 276 12.49 23.00 1.05
C ALA A 276 12.14 22.26 2.34
N CYS A 277 10.93 21.71 2.41
CA CYS A 277 10.35 21.06 3.56
C CYS A 277 9.56 19.84 3.10
N GLY A 278 9.52 18.79 3.91
CA GLY A 278 8.62 17.65 3.66
C GLY A 278 7.36 17.75 4.50
N ILE A 279 6.21 17.43 3.94
CA ILE A 279 5.02 17.08 4.74
C ILE A 279 5.26 15.68 5.33
N PRO A 280 5.39 15.54 6.67
CA PRO A 280 5.85 14.30 7.25
C PRO A 280 4.75 13.22 7.30
N ASP A 281 5.08 11.95 7.09
CA ASP A 281 6.44 11.41 6.88
C ASP A 281 6.77 11.18 5.40
N SER A 282 5.75 11.01 4.54
CA SER A 282 5.86 10.57 3.15
C SER A 282 6.54 11.58 2.23
N GLY A 283 6.35 12.89 2.45
CA GLY A 283 6.95 13.95 1.65
C GLY A 283 8.44 14.19 1.95
N VAL A 284 9.02 13.56 2.98
CA VAL A 284 10.39 13.84 3.42
C VAL A 284 11.43 13.44 2.38
N GLY A 285 11.38 12.22 1.85
CA GLY A 285 12.37 11.74 0.87
C GLY A 285 12.41 12.60 -0.40
N MET A 286 11.24 13.00 -0.91
CA MET A 286 11.15 13.93 -2.03
C MET A 286 11.71 15.31 -1.68
N ALA A 287 11.42 15.84 -0.49
CA ALA A 287 11.92 17.14 -0.07
C ALA A 287 13.45 17.18 0.07
N LEU A 288 14.06 16.09 0.52
CA LEU A 288 15.52 15.96 0.59
C LEU A 288 16.13 16.04 -0.81
N GLY A 289 15.61 15.26 -1.76
CA GLY A 289 16.04 15.32 -3.15
C GLY A 289 15.80 16.69 -3.78
N TYR A 290 14.65 17.29 -3.53
CA TYR A 290 14.31 18.62 -4.04
C TYR A 290 15.27 19.69 -3.50
N ALA A 291 15.56 19.68 -2.19
CA ALA A 291 16.50 20.61 -1.56
C ALA A 291 17.87 20.55 -2.25
N GLU A 292 18.39 19.34 -2.46
CA GLU A 292 19.68 19.12 -3.11
C GLU A 292 19.68 19.55 -4.58
N GLY A 293 18.66 19.16 -5.34
CA GLY A 293 18.54 19.53 -6.75
C GLY A 293 18.36 21.03 -6.99
N LYS A 294 17.77 21.74 -6.01
CA LYS A 294 17.52 23.19 -6.08
C LYS A 294 18.68 24.01 -5.51
N GLY A 295 19.52 23.41 -4.67
CA GLY A 295 20.59 24.11 -3.94
C GLY A 295 20.08 24.99 -2.79
N VAL A 296 18.99 24.57 -2.12
CA VAL A 296 18.42 25.27 -0.95
C VAL A 296 18.43 24.35 0.27
N PRO A 297 18.49 24.87 1.50
CA PRO A 297 18.50 24.01 2.68
C PRO A 297 17.17 23.26 2.86
N TYR A 298 17.26 22.03 3.37
CA TYR A 298 16.10 21.32 3.91
C TYR A 298 15.83 21.79 5.34
N HIS A 299 14.60 22.18 5.65
CA HIS A 299 14.16 22.52 6.99
C HIS A 299 12.94 21.68 7.41
N ARG A 300 12.86 21.40 8.72
CA ARG A 300 11.69 20.77 9.33
C ARG A 300 10.71 21.83 9.82
N ALA A 301 9.95 22.40 8.89
CA ALA A 301 8.95 23.43 9.19
C ALA A 301 7.64 22.87 9.77
N ILE A 302 7.37 21.57 9.59
CA ILE A 302 6.26 20.85 10.22
C ILE A 302 6.81 19.55 10.80
N SER A 303 6.35 19.18 11.99
CA SER A 303 6.69 17.89 12.61
C SER A 303 5.43 17.08 12.87
N LYS A 304 5.50 15.77 12.64
CA LYS A 304 4.43 14.85 13.01
C LYS A 304 4.53 14.48 14.49
N TYR A 305 3.43 14.63 15.22
CA TYR A 305 3.34 14.25 16.62
C TYR A 305 2.87 12.79 16.75
N THR A 306 3.83 11.89 16.88
CA THR A 306 3.64 10.43 16.90
C THR A 306 3.51 9.77 18.29
N PRO A 307 3.95 10.34 19.44
CA PRO A 307 3.95 9.62 20.72
C PRO A 307 2.58 9.16 21.23
N THR A 308 1.49 9.86 20.91
CA THR A 308 0.16 9.59 21.52
C THR A 308 -0.92 9.14 20.54
N TRP A 309 -0.62 9.11 19.24
CA TRP A 309 -1.62 8.85 18.21
C TRP A 309 -1.24 7.63 17.37
N PRO A 310 -1.76 6.43 17.71
CA PRO A 310 -1.61 5.28 16.85
C PRO A 310 -2.14 5.60 15.45
N ARG A 311 -1.46 5.07 14.42
CA ARG A 311 -1.83 5.27 13.01
C ARG A 311 -3.30 4.94 12.77
N SER A 312 -3.80 3.93 13.47
CA SER A 312 -5.16 3.40 13.38
C SER A 312 -6.24 4.24 14.06
N PHE A 313 -5.90 5.22 14.91
CA PHE A 313 -6.91 5.98 15.64
C PHE A 313 -7.67 6.92 14.70
N THR A 314 -8.84 6.47 14.24
CA THR A 314 -9.77 7.24 13.43
C THR A 314 -11.12 7.28 14.15
N PRO A 315 -11.45 8.39 14.83
CA PRO A 315 -12.74 8.53 15.51
C PRO A 315 -13.93 8.30 14.57
N SER A 316 -15.05 7.79 15.08
CA SER A 316 -16.28 7.60 14.28
C SER A 316 -16.95 8.93 13.90
N LYS A 317 -16.82 9.96 14.74
CA LYS A 317 -17.39 11.30 14.51
C LYS A 317 -16.45 12.15 13.65
N GLN A 318 -16.99 12.80 12.61
CA GLN A 318 -16.24 13.64 11.68
C GLN A 318 -15.53 14.82 12.38
N GLU A 319 -16.16 15.46 13.37
CA GLU A 319 -15.56 16.55 14.14
C GLU A 319 -14.29 16.12 14.89
N LEU A 320 -14.33 14.94 15.51
CA LEU A 320 -13.16 14.35 16.17
C LEU A 320 -12.07 13.95 15.16
N ARG A 321 -12.42 13.51 13.95
CA ARG A 321 -11.42 13.24 12.89
C ARG A 321 -10.66 14.50 12.50
N SER A 322 -11.38 15.61 12.29
CA SER A 322 -10.77 16.90 11.96
C SER A 322 -9.87 17.39 13.10
N LEU A 323 -10.29 17.23 14.36
CA LEU A 323 -9.47 17.56 15.52
C LEU A 323 -8.20 16.70 15.60
N VAL A 324 -8.31 15.38 15.47
CA VAL A 324 -7.15 14.46 15.49
C VAL A 324 -6.19 14.77 14.35
N ALA A 325 -6.69 15.07 13.15
CA ALA A 325 -5.84 15.48 12.03
C ALA A 325 -5.05 16.76 12.33
N LYS A 326 -5.70 17.77 12.93
CA LYS A 326 -5.04 19.00 13.39
C LYS A 326 -3.99 18.73 14.48
N MET A 327 -4.23 17.78 15.37
CA MET A 327 -3.29 17.44 16.46
C MET A 327 -2.05 16.67 15.98
N LYS A 328 -2.10 16.01 14.82
CA LYS A 328 -1.00 15.18 14.31
C LYS A 328 0.15 15.98 13.69
N LEU A 329 -0.10 17.18 13.18
CA LEU A 329 0.92 18.00 12.52
C LEU A 329 1.12 19.29 13.28
N ILE A 330 2.35 19.50 13.77
CA ILE A 330 2.73 20.68 14.54
C ILE A 330 3.58 21.59 13.65
N PRO A 331 3.08 22.78 13.26
CA PRO A 331 3.88 23.78 12.55
C PRO A 331 4.96 24.35 13.48
N ASN A 332 6.16 24.54 12.95
CA ASN A 332 7.30 25.10 13.67
C ASN A 332 7.46 26.58 13.31
N ARG A 333 6.86 27.47 14.11
CA ARG A 333 6.88 28.92 13.88
C ARG A 333 8.29 29.48 13.61
N ALA A 334 9.28 29.04 14.38
CA ALA A 334 10.66 29.51 14.26
C ALA A 334 11.29 29.17 12.88
N MET A 335 10.78 28.14 12.21
CA MET A 335 11.22 27.74 10.88
C MET A 335 10.39 28.36 9.76
N LEU A 336 9.19 28.90 10.06
CA LEU A 336 8.21 29.44 9.11
C LEU A 336 8.30 30.96 8.95
N GLU A 337 8.47 31.69 10.06
CA GLU A 337 8.29 33.15 10.12
C GLU A 337 9.12 33.91 9.07
N GLY A 338 8.44 34.68 8.21
CA GLY A 338 9.00 35.54 7.18
C GLY A 338 9.56 34.85 5.93
N LYS A 339 9.51 33.51 5.85
CA LYS A 339 10.18 32.74 4.78
C LYS A 339 9.23 32.34 3.65
N ARG A 340 9.79 32.19 2.45
CA ARG A 340 9.18 31.55 1.28
C ARG A 340 9.49 30.05 1.34
N LEU A 341 8.50 29.23 1.66
CA LEU A 341 8.70 27.81 1.90
C LEU A 341 8.14 26.96 0.77
N LEU A 342 8.91 25.95 0.37
CA LEU A 342 8.45 24.90 -0.51
C LEU A 342 8.20 23.61 0.28
N PHE A 343 6.99 23.06 0.19
CA PHE A 343 6.65 21.78 0.78
C PHE A 343 6.49 20.71 -0.30
N CYS A 344 7.14 19.58 -0.11
CA CYS A 344 6.89 18.36 -0.87
C CYS A 344 5.88 17.48 -0.13
N ASP A 345 4.90 16.95 -0.86
CA ASP A 345 3.90 15.99 -0.38
C ASP A 345 3.77 14.84 -1.39
N ASP A 346 3.22 13.70 -0.97
CA ASP A 346 3.15 12.51 -1.84
C ASP A 346 2.11 12.63 -2.95
N SER A 347 0.89 13.06 -2.60
CA SER A 347 -0.28 13.06 -3.48
C SER A 347 -1.36 14.00 -2.97
N ILE A 348 -2.27 14.43 -3.85
CA ILE A 348 -3.50 15.15 -3.46
C ILE A 348 -4.70 14.32 -3.89
N VAL A 349 -5.41 13.75 -2.91
CA VAL A 349 -6.64 12.97 -3.14
C VAL A 349 -7.86 13.86 -3.01
N ARG A 350 -8.31 14.13 -1.77
CA ARG A 350 -9.42 15.04 -1.47
C ARG A 350 -8.95 16.48 -1.34
N GLY A 351 -7.74 16.67 -0.81
CA GLY A 351 -7.12 17.97 -0.61
C GLY A 351 -7.62 18.79 0.60
N THR A 352 -8.59 18.29 1.38
CA THR A 352 -9.11 18.98 2.57
C THR A 352 -8.04 19.23 3.62
N GLN A 353 -7.20 18.22 3.91
CA GLN A 353 -6.13 18.35 4.90
C GLN A 353 -5.05 19.34 4.45
N LEU A 354 -4.68 19.32 3.16
CA LEU A 354 -3.71 20.26 2.62
C LEU A 354 -4.25 21.70 2.67
N HIS A 355 -5.50 21.91 2.26
CA HIS A 355 -6.18 23.22 2.37
C HIS A 355 -6.11 23.79 3.81
N ASP A 356 -6.48 22.99 4.81
CA ASP A 356 -6.49 23.44 6.20
C ASP A 356 -5.06 23.70 6.73
N ASN A 357 -4.10 22.86 6.34
CA ASN A 357 -2.69 23.03 6.71
C ASN A 357 -2.10 24.33 6.15
N VAL A 358 -2.41 24.69 4.90
CA VAL A 358 -1.88 25.91 4.27
C VAL A 358 -2.30 27.16 5.04
N LYS A 359 -3.57 27.23 5.47
CA LYS A 359 -4.04 28.34 6.31
C LYS A 359 -3.23 28.47 7.59
N VAL A 360 -2.98 27.34 8.27
CA VAL A 360 -2.16 27.29 9.49
C VAL A 360 -0.73 27.74 9.22
N LEU A 361 -0.14 27.41 8.07
CA LEU A 361 1.22 27.83 7.73
C LEU A 361 1.34 29.36 7.62
N TYR A 362 0.37 30.02 6.97
CA TYR A 362 0.34 31.49 6.91
C TYR A 362 0.07 32.12 8.28
N GLU A 363 -0.83 31.55 9.09
CA GLU A 363 -1.08 32.00 10.48
C GLU A 363 0.18 31.92 11.36
N TYR A 364 1.11 31.01 11.04
CA TYR A 364 2.40 30.83 11.71
C TYR A 364 3.54 31.62 11.05
N GLY A 365 3.22 32.56 10.18
CA GLY A 365 4.15 33.57 9.66
C GLY A 365 4.85 33.21 8.36
N ALA A 366 4.45 32.14 7.64
CA ALA A 366 4.98 31.89 6.30
C ALA A 366 4.68 33.07 5.35
N LYS A 367 5.67 33.50 4.57
CA LYS A 367 5.50 34.58 3.57
C LYS A 367 4.89 34.04 2.28
N GLU A 368 5.38 32.90 1.81
CA GLU A 368 4.89 32.19 0.62
C GLU A 368 4.85 30.69 0.91
N VAL A 369 3.84 30.00 0.37
CA VAL A 369 3.68 28.55 0.49
C VAL A 369 3.57 27.94 -0.90
N HIS A 370 4.63 27.26 -1.31
CA HIS A 370 4.71 26.52 -2.57
C HIS A 370 4.57 25.02 -2.31
N ILE A 371 3.73 24.32 -3.06
CA ILE A 371 3.54 22.87 -2.93
C ILE A 371 4.07 22.13 -4.16
N ARG A 372 4.76 21.02 -3.94
CA ARG A 372 5.24 20.07 -4.94
C ARG A 372 4.76 18.67 -4.61
N ILE A 373 4.08 18.03 -5.55
CA ILE A 373 3.48 16.71 -5.35
C ILE A 373 4.32 15.65 -6.04
N ALA A 374 4.63 14.56 -5.35
CA ALA A 374 5.55 13.51 -5.82
C ALA A 374 5.04 12.72 -7.03
N CYS A 375 3.74 12.77 -7.32
CA CYS A 375 3.11 12.09 -8.44
C CYS A 375 2.31 13.05 -9.34
N PRO A 376 1.90 12.60 -10.54
CA PRO A 376 0.91 13.31 -11.36
C PRO A 376 -0.43 13.47 -10.63
N PRO A 377 -1.32 14.36 -11.10
CA PRO A 377 -2.67 14.46 -10.56
C PRO A 377 -3.41 13.13 -10.66
N LEU A 378 -4.16 12.77 -9.62
CA LEU A 378 -4.96 11.55 -9.60
C LEU A 378 -6.25 11.79 -10.39
N ILE A 379 -6.30 11.31 -11.63
CA ILE A 379 -7.47 11.45 -12.51
C ILE A 379 -8.39 10.23 -12.43
N TYR A 380 -7.88 9.04 -12.14
CA TYR A 380 -8.69 7.81 -12.13
C TYR A 380 -8.66 7.14 -10.76
N SER A 381 -9.81 6.65 -10.29
CA SER A 381 -9.82 5.79 -9.09
C SER A 381 -9.13 4.47 -9.39
N CYS A 382 -8.34 3.99 -8.45
CA CYS A 382 -7.65 2.72 -8.60
C CYS A 382 -8.65 1.55 -8.51
N PRO A 383 -8.75 0.63 -9.49
CA PRO A 383 -9.53 -0.60 -9.35
C PRO A 383 -8.69 -1.75 -8.77
N PHE A 384 -7.36 -1.63 -8.74
CA PHE A 384 -6.44 -2.73 -8.42
C PHE A 384 -6.00 -2.75 -6.95
N VAL A 385 -5.88 -1.59 -6.30
CA VAL A 385 -5.38 -1.46 -4.93
C VAL A 385 -6.35 -0.65 -4.08
N GLY A 386 -6.48 -1.01 -2.79
CA GLY A 386 -7.34 -0.33 -1.81
C GLY A 386 -6.76 1.01 -1.34
N PHE A 387 -6.73 2.02 -2.21
CA PHE A 387 -6.23 3.38 -1.92
C PHE A 387 -7.18 4.23 -1.08
N THR A 388 -8.48 4.02 -1.23
CA THR A 388 -9.52 4.78 -0.55
C THR A 388 -10.66 3.85 -0.15
N ALA A 389 -11.35 4.20 0.94
CA ALA A 389 -12.59 3.56 1.35
C ALA A 389 -13.80 3.99 0.48
N SER A 390 -13.70 5.11 -0.25
CA SER A 390 -14.73 5.55 -1.18
C SER A 390 -14.69 4.72 -2.46
N LYS A 391 -15.85 4.54 -3.08
CA LYS A 391 -15.99 3.92 -4.41
C LYS A 391 -16.24 4.94 -5.52
N SER A 392 -16.29 6.23 -5.19
CA SER A 392 -16.64 7.29 -6.15
C SER A 392 -15.42 8.11 -6.59
N ASP A 393 -15.28 8.27 -7.91
CA ASP A 393 -14.28 9.15 -8.53
C ASP A 393 -14.38 10.60 -8.04
N MET A 394 -15.56 11.05 -7.61
CA MET A 394 -15.79 12.40 -7.07
C MET A 394 -15.07 12.68 -5.75
N GLU A 395 -14.47 11.66 -5.14
CA GLU A 395 -13.54 11.86 -4.02
C GLU A 395 -12.25 12.56 -4.47
N LEU A 396 -11.83 12.38 -5.71
CA LEU A 396 -10.65 13.02 -6.27
C LEU A 396 -10.95 14.51 -6.49
N ILE A 397 -10.09 15.39 -5.98
CA ILE A 397 -10.25 16.84 -6.17
C ILE A 397 -10.22 17.23 -7.64
N THR A 398 -9.38 16.57 -8.42
CA THR A 398 -9.27 16.70 -9.87
C THR A 398 -10.62 16.47 -10.53
N ARG A 399 -11.35 15.41 -10.17
CA ARG A 399 -12.68 15.08 -10.70
C ARG A 399 -13.74 16.10 -10.33
N ARG A 400 -13.69 16.63 -9.11
CA ARG A 400 -14.57 17.73 -8.71
C ARG A 400 -14.30 18.99 -9.53
N VAL A 401 -13.03 19.36 -9.72
CA VAL A 401 -12.64 20.51 -10.52
C VAL A 401 -13.04 20.32 -11.98
N ILE A 402 -12.82 19.13 -12.56
CA ILE A 402 -13.25 18.81 -13.92
C ILE A 402 -14.77 19.00 -14.05
N LYS A 403 -15.56 18.47 -13.12
CA LYS A 403 -17.02 18.67 -13.11
C LYS A 403 -17.42 20.15 -13.07
N GLU A 404 -16.74 20.95 -12.24
CA GLU A 404 -17.00 22.38 -12.15
C GLU A 404 -16.67 23.13 -13.45
N LEU A 405 -15.59 22.74 -14.13
CA LEU A 405 -15.14 23.36 -15.37
C LEU A 405 -15.93 22.92 -16.61
N GLU A 406 -16.40 21.68 -16.63
CA GLU A 406 -16.94 21.01 -17.82
C GLU A 406 -18.43 20.68 -17.73
N GLY A 407 -19.01 20.70 -16.53
CA GLY A 407 -20.35 20.20 -16.21
C GLY A 407 -20.45 18.68 -16.05
N ASP A 408 -19.37 17.94 -16.33
CA ASP A 408 -19.28 16.48 -16.27
C ASP A 408 -17.89 16.05 -15.78
N GLU A 409 -17.81 15.28 -14.70
CA GLU A 409 -16.58 14.78 -14.11
C GLU A 409 -15.77 13.82 -15.01
N ASN A 410 -16.35 13.32 -16.11
CA ASN A 410 -15.73 12.36 -17.02
C ASN A 410 -15.30 12.95 -18.37
N LYS A 411 -15.45 14.25 -18.57
CA LYS A 411 -15.17 14.88 -19.86
C LYS A 411 -13.67 15.21 -20.00
N ASN A 412 -13.11 14.94 -21.19
CA ASN A 412 -11.73 15.29 -21.58
C ASN A 412 -10.62 14.80 -20.63
N LEU A 413 -10.81 13.64 -19.98
CA LEU A 413 -9.87 13.15 -18.95
C LEU A 413 -8.45 12.98 -19.45
N ASP A 414 -8.29 12.54 -20.71
CA ASP A 414 -7.00 12.40 -21.38
C ASP A 414 -6.23 13.73 -21.42
N LYS A 415 -6.93 14.84 -21.64
CA LYS A 415 -6.32 16.17 -21.64
C LYS A 415 -5.94 16.61 -20.24
N TYR A 416 -6.81 16.42 -19.25
CA TYR A 416 -6.49 16.72 -17.84
C TYR A 416 -5.37 15.84 -17.26
N ALA A 417 -5.17 14.64 -17.80
CA ALA A 417 -4.06 13.74 -17.46
C ALA A 417 -2.74 14.11 -18.16
N THR A 418 -2.80 14.85 -19.27
CA THR A 418 -1.62 15.22 -20.07
C THR A 418 -0.96 16.46 -19.48
N THR A 419 0.25 16.30 -18.92
CA THR A 419 0.98 17.42 -18.30
C THR A 419 1.27 18.51 -19.33
N GLY A 420 0.99 19.76 -18.97
CA GLY A 420 1.20 20.94 -19.82
C GLY A 420 0.08 21.23 -20.83
N SER A 421 -0.99 20.41 -20.88
CA SER A 421 -2.17 20.76 -21.66
C SER A 421 -2.90 21.99 -21.07
N PRO A 422 -3.65 22.77 -21.87
CA PRO A 422 -4.43 23.89 -21.34
C PRO A 422 -5.42 23.46 -20.24
N GLU A 423 -6.05 22.30 -20.38
CA GLU A 423 -6.97 21.72 -19.41
C GLU A 423 -6.24 21.35 -18.09
N TYR A 424 -5.08 20.71 -18.19
CA TYR A 424 -4.23 20.38 -17.03
C TYR A 424 -3.82 21.64 -16.26
N GLU A 425 -3.26 22.64 -16.95
CA GLU A 425 -2.78 23.87 -16.32
C GLU A 425 -3.92 24.61 -15.62
N LYS A 426 -5.08 24.68 -16.28
CA LYS A 426 -6.29 25.28 -15.69
C LYS A 426 -6.75 24.54 -14.44
N MET A 427 -6.77 23.21 -14.45
CA MET A 427 -7.14 22.41 -13.28
C MET A 427 -6.17 22.63 -12.12
N VAL A 428 -4.85 22.62 -12.39
CA VAL A 428 -3.82 22.86 -11.37
C VAL A 428 -3.97 24.26 -10.77
N ASP A 429 -4.25 25.27 -11.60
CA ASP A 429 -4.43 26.64 -11.15
C ASP A 429 -5.69 26.80 -10.27
N VAL A 430 -6.82 26.19 -10.64
CA VAL A 430 -8.02 26.16 -9.79
C VAL A 430 -7.74 25.51 -8.44
N ILE A 431 -6.97 24.42 -8.39
CA ILE A 431 -6.59 23.77 -7.12
C ILE A 431 -5.67 24.69 -6.30
N ARG A 432 -4.69 25.35 -6.96
CA ARG A 432 -3.78 26.32 -6.33
C ARG A 432 -4.56 27.44 -5.65
N GLU A 433 -5.48 28.08 -6.38
CA GLU A 433 -6.29 29.18 -5.87
C GLU A 433 -7.17 28.75 -4.72
N ARG A 434 -7.85 27.61 -4.88
CA ARG A 434 -8.72 27.03 -3.85
C ARG A 434 -7.99 26.83 -2.53
N PHE A 435 -6.70 26.50 -2.57
CA PHE A 435 -5.89 26.26 -1.37
C PHE A 435 -5.13 27.50 -0.89
N GLY A 436 -5.19 28.63 -1.60
CA GLY A 436 -4.42 29.83 -1.24
C GLY A 436 -2.91 29.65 -1.40
N LEU A 437 -2.48 28.79 -2.34
CA LEU A 437 -1.06 28.49 -2.56
C LEU A 437 -0.38 29.55 -3.43
N SER A 438 0.87 29.86 -3.10
CA SER A 438 1.74 30.71 -3.93
C SER A 438 2.07 30.02 -5.26
N SER A 439 2.36 28.72 -5.24
CA SER A 439 2.37 27.89 -6.45
C SER A 439 2.12 26.42 -6.14
N LEU A 440 1.58 25.70 -7.12
CA LEU A 440 1.35 24.25 -7.06
C LEU A 440 1.93 23.62 -8.32
N LYS A 441 2.69 22.53 -8.16
CA LYS A 441 3.10 21.68 -9.28
C LYS A 441 3.01 20.22 -8.88
N PHE A 442 2.58 19.39 -9.83
CA PHE A 442 2.65 17.94 -9.72
C PHE A 442 3.89 17.44 -10.47
N ASN A 443 4.47 16.34 -10.01
CA ASN A 443 5.53 15.71 -10.77
C ASN A 443 4.95 15.06 -12.04
N THR A 444 5.77 15.00 -13.09
CA THR A 444 5.35 14.44 -14.37
C THR A 444 5.31 12.92 -14.31
N LEU A 445 4.54 12.29 -15.21
CA LEU A 445 4.50 10.83 -15.29
C LEU A 445 5.87 10.30 -15.75
N GLU A 446 6.52 11.01 -16.65
CA GLU A 446 7.83 10.71 -17.20
C GLU A 446 8.89 10.72 -16.10
N THR A 447 8.89 11.75 -15.25
CA THR A 447 9.83 11.83 -14.11
C THR A 447 9.56 10.73 -13.09
N LEU A 448 8.31 10.41 -12.80
CA LEU A 448 7.99 9.30 -11.88
C LEU A 448 8.47 7.95 -12.43
N VAL A 449 8.25 7.68 -13.72
CA VAL A 449 8.71 6.45 -14.38
C VAL A 449 10.24 6.39 -14.43
N GLU A 450 10.89 7.50 -14.79
CA GLU A 450 12.35 7.63 -14.79
C GLU A 450 12.93 7.37 -13.39
N ALA A 451 12.35 7.98 -12.35
CA ALA A 451 12.78 7.81 -10.96
C ALA A 451 12.60 6.37 -10.47
N ILE A 452 11.50 5.69 -10.80
CA ILE A 452 11.29 4.26 -10.48
C ILE A 452 12.34 3.40 -11.22
N GLY A 453 12.73 3.79 -12.43
CA GLY A 453 13.77 3.09 -13.19
C GLY A 453 13.33 1.73 -13.72
N LEU A 454 12.02 1.53 -13.91
CA LEU A 454 11.44 0.40 -14.63
C LEU A 454 10.77 0.89 -15.93
N PRO A 455 10.66 0.07 -16.97
CA PRO A 455 9.90 0.42 -18.18
C PRO A 455 8.45 0.79 -17.82
N LYS A 456 7.88 1.84 -18.45
CA LYS A 456 6.48 2.25 -18.21
C LYS A 456 5.50 1.09 -18.31
N CYS A 457 5.67 0.21 -19.29
CA CYS A 457 4.79 -0.96 -19.48
C CYS A 457 4.78 -1.93 -18.29
N LYS A 458 5.82 -1.91 -17.45
CA LYS A 458 5.95 -2.72 -16.22
C LYS A 458 5.35 -2.05 -14.98
N ILE A 459 4.94 -0.79 -15.08
CA ILE A 459 4.45 0.03 -13.96
C ILE A 459 2.95 0.31 -14.16
N CYS A 460 2.15 0.12 -13.12
CA CYS A 460 0.78 0.62 -13.09
C CYS A 460 0.77 2.13 -12.92
N THR A 461 0.26 2.83 -13.93
CA THR A 461 0.06 4.28 -13.91
C THR A 461 -1.42 4.66 -14.01
N HIS A 462 -2.33 3.69 -13.83
CA HIS A 462 -3.78 3.85 -13.99
C HIS A 462 -4.34 5.11 -13.35
N CYS A 463 -3.94 5.40 -12.11
CA CYS A 463 -4.47 6.53 -11.35
C CYS A 463 -4.20 7.88 -12.02
N PHE A 464 -3.19 7.93 -12.90
CA PHE A 464 -2.75 9.13 -13.61
C PHE A 464 -3.30 9.16 -15.04
N ASP A 465 -3.16 8.05 -15.79
CA ASP A 465 -3.39 8.03 -17.25
C ASP A 465 -4.39 6.96 -17.72
N GLY A 466 -5.02 6.22 -16.81
CA GLY A 466 -6.02 5.21 -17.14
C GLY A 466 -5.50 3.98 -17.90
N SER A 467 -4.20 3.85 -18.15
CA SER A 467 -3.61 2.90 -19.12
C SER A 467 -3.56 1.42 -18.70
N SER A 468 -4.06 1.08 -17.52
CA SER A 468 -3.98 -0.28 -16.95
C SER A 468 -5.23 -1.13 -17.19
N HIS A 469 -5.07 -2.45 -17.07
CA HIS A 469 -6.12 -3.45 -17.37
C HIS A 469 -6.13 -4.61 -16.35
N PHE A 470 -7.17 -5.45 -16.41
CA PHE A 470 -7.35 -6.61 -15.53
C PHE A 470 -6.65 -7.86 -16.05
#